data_AF-A0A6N7G8V1-F1
#
_entry.id   AF-A0A6N7G8V1-F1
#
_cell.length_a   1.000
_cell.length_b   1.000
_cell.length_c   1.000
_cell.angle_alpha   90.00
_cell.angle_beta   90.00
_cell.angle_gamma   90.00
#
_symmetry.space_group_name_H-M   'P 1'
#
loop_
_entity.id
_entity.type
_entity.pdbx_description
1 polymer ?
#
loop_
_entity_poly.entity_id
_entity_poly.type
_entity_poly.pdbx_seq_one_letter_code
_entity_poly.pdbx_strand_id
1 'polypeptide(L)' 'MGDDTLEARVRRLEDAHEIGQLRARYCQYLDDSRWDELAELFTQDGAFIGLSSARGREELRTFYAQMLTGPINAWWHFS' A
#
# COMPACT_ATOMS: atom_id res chain seq x y z
N MET A 1 -6.14 31.30 -9.76
CA MET A 1 -5.68 31.32 -11.16
C MET A 1 -4.23 30.87 -11.16
N GLY A 2 -3.93 29.69 -11.71
CA GLY A 2 -2.56 29.18 -11.82
C GLY A 2 -2.40 27.71 -11.44
N ASP A 3 -3.08 26.80 -12.15
CA ASP A 3 -2.79 25.36 -12.10
C ASP A 3 -3.03 24.71 -13.48
N ASP A 4 -2.77 25.49 -14.53
CA ASP A 4 -3.09 25.19 -15.92
C ASP A 4 -1.87 25.35 -16.85
N THR A 5 -0.66 25.26 -16.30
CA THR A 5 0.53 25.07 -17.15
C THR A 5 0.57 23.63 -17.63
N LEU A 6 1.18 23.40 -18.79
CA LEU A 6 1.29 22.04 -19.33
C LEU A 6 2.08 21.13 -18.38
N GLU A 7 3.09 21.67 -17.71
CA GLU A 7 3.89 20.97 -16.71
C GLU A 7 3.04 20.53 -15.51
N ALA A 8 2.15 21.39 -15.00
CA ALA A 8 1.25 21.02 -13.90
C ALA A 8 0.27 19.92 -14.31
N ARG A 9 -0.23 19.96 -15.55
CA ARG A 9 -1.13 18.94 -16.11
C ARG A 9 -0.42 17.60 -16.32
N VAL A 10 0.80 17.62 -16.85
CA VAL A 10 1.63 16.42 -17.03
C VAL A 10 1.98 15.82 -15.68
N ARG A 11 2.44 16.63 -14.72
CA ARG A 11 2.75 16.17 -13.36
C ARG A 11 1.57 15.48 -12.70
N ARG A 12 0.36 16.03 -12.81
CA ARG A 12 -0.86 15.38 -12.29
C ARG A 12 -1.12 14.00 -12.91
N LEU A 13 -0.85 13.85 -14.20
CA LEU A 13 -1.01 12.55 -14.88
C LEU A 13 0.07 11.55 -14.43
N GLU A 14 1.31 12.02 -14.25
CA GLU A 14 2.42 11.22 -13.73
C GLU A 14 2.14 10.78 -12.28
N ASP A 15 1.72 11.69 -11.41
CA ASP A 15 1.35 11.40 -10.02
C ASP A 15 0.20 10.38 -9.97
N ALA A 16 -0.83 10.55 -10.81
CA ALA A 16 -1.95 9.59 -10.90
C ALA A 16 -1.49 8.22 -11.38
N HIS A 17 -0.56 8.17 -12.34
CA HIS A 17 0.04 6.92 -12.81
C HIS A 17 0.86 6.26 -11.69
N GLU A 18 1.70 7.00 -10.97
CA GLU A 18 2.52 6.48 -9.88
C GLU A 18 1.66 5.93 -8.73
N ILE A 19 0.55 6.59 -8.38
CA ILE A 19 -0.41 6.07 -7.40
C ILE A 19 -1.05 4.77 -7.90
N GLY A 20 -1.40 4.70 -9.18
CA GLY A 20 -1.90 3.46 -9.80
C GLY A 20 -0.91 2.30 -9.68
N GLN A 21 0.37 2.58 -10.00
CA GLN A 21 1.45 1.59 -9.89
C GLN A 21 1.75 1.21 -8.44
N LEU A 22 1.66 2.15 -7.51
CA LEU A 22 1.80 1.89 -6.08
C LEU A 22 0.74 0.90 -5.60
N ARG A 23 -0.53 1.10 -6.01
CA ARG A 23 -1.63 0.19 -5.68
C ARG A 23 -1.43 -1.19 -6.31
N ALA A 24 -0.98 -1.26 -7.56
CA ALA A 24 -0.70 -2.54 -8.22
C ALA A 24 0.41 -3.33 -7.49
N ARG A 25 1.51 -2.65 -7.12
CA ARG A 25 2.60 -3.26 -6.32
C ARG A 25 2.11 -3.71 -4.95
N TYR A 26 1.27 -2.92 -4.29
CA TYR A 26 0.68 -3.30 -3.01
C TYR A 26 -0.09 -4.61 -3.13
N CYS A 27 -1.00 -4.75 -4.11
CA CYS A 27 -1.74 -5.99 -4.31
C CYS A 27 -0.80 -7.16 -4.63
N GLN A 28 0.15 -6.95 -5.55
CA GLN A 28 1.10 -8.00 -5.91
C GLN A 28 1.92 -8.49 -4.70
N TYR A 29 2.47 -7.58 -3.90
CA TYR A 29 3.27 -7.96 -2.73
C TYR A 29 2.42 -8.61 -1.63
N LEU A 30 1.16 -8.19 -1.51
CA LEU A 30 0.20 -8.80 -0.59
C LEU A 30 -0.08 -10.26 -1.00
N ASP A 31 -0.34 -10.49 -2.28
CA ASP A 31 -0.66 -11.81 -2.85
C ASP A 31 0.58 -12.73 -2.83
N ASP A 32 1.76 -12.20 -3.16
CA ASP A 32 3.03 -12.94 -3.18
C ASP A 32 3.64 -13.15 -1.78
N SER A 33 2.97 -12.68 -0.72
CA SER A 33 3.46 -12.75 0.67
C SER A 33 4.82 -12.06 0.89
N ARG A 34 5.09 -10.99 0.14
CA ARG A 34 6.33 -10.19 0.20
C ARG A 34 6.19 -9.05 1.21
N TRP A 35 6.24 -9.39 2.49
CA TRP A 35 5.91 -8.46 3.59
C TRP A 35 6.90 -7.32 3.79
N ASP A 36 8.18 -7.60 3.56
CA ASP A 36 9.24 -6.59 3.67
C ASP A 36 9.04 -5.50 2.61
N GLU A 37 8.86 -5.93 1.35
CA GLU A 37 8.64 -5.01 0.24
C GLU A 37 7.27 -4.32 0.31
N LEU A 38 6.25 -4.98 0.87
CA LEU A 38 4.97 -4.36 1.14
C LEU A 38 5.07 -3.27 2.19
N ALA A 39 5.82 -3.50 3.29
CA ALA A 39 6.04 -2.50 4.31
C ALA A 39 6.85 -1.30 3.79
N GLU A 40 7.77 -1.51 2.84
CA GLU A 40 8.52 -0.44 2.17
C GLU A 40 7.66 0.50 1.32
N LEU A 41 6.46 0.07 0.88
CA LEU A 41 5.53 0.94 0.17
C LEU A 41 4.94 2.05 1.07
N PHE A 42 5.02 1.88 2.39
CA PHE A 42 4.56 2.87 3.36
C PHE A 42 5.68 3.87 3.71
N THR A 43 5.29 5.09 4.07
CA THR A 43 6.20 6.03 4.70
C THR A 43 6.73 5.48 6.02
N GLN A 44 7.81 6.05 6.54
CA GLN A 44 8.44 5.54 7.77
C GLN A 44 7.49 5.46 8.96
N ASP A 45 6.54 6.40 9.02
CA ASP A 45 5.47 6.55 10.01
C ASP A 45 4.08 6.15 9.48
N GLY A 46 4.02 5.55 8.29
CA GLY A 46 2.78 5.17 7.63
C GLY A 46 1.99 4.17 8.47
N ALA A 47 0.67 4.29 8.45
CA ALA A 47 -0.21 3.42 9.23
C ALA A 47 -1.23 2.73 8.34
N PHE A 48 -1.45 1.44 8.62
CA PHE A 48 -2.58 0.69 8.10
C PHE A 48 -3.68 0.70 9.16
N ILE A 49 -4.86 1.20 8.79
CA ILE A 49 -6.02 1.29 9.68
C ILE A 49 -7.18 0.58 8.98
N GLY A 50 -7.52 -0.63 9.47
CA GLY A 50 -8.55 -1.48 8.89
C GLY A 50 -9.11 -2.44 9.93
N LEU A 51 -8.98 -3.76 9.72
CA LEU A 51 -9.35 -4.77 10.73
C LEU A 51 -8.43 -4.76 11.95
N SER A 52 -7.22 -4.21 11.80
CA SER A 52 -6.31 -3.89 12.88
C SER A 52 -5.61 -2.58 12.54
N SER A 53 -4.95 -1.99 13.54
CA SER A 53 -4.09 -0.83 13.36
C SER A 53 -2.62 -1.25 13.51
N ALA A 54 -1.80 -0.94 12.51
CA ALA A 54 -0.34 -1.08 12.57
C ALA A 54 0.29 0.23 12.09
N ARG A 55 1.32 0.72 12.79
CA ARG A 55 2.01 1.98 12.47
C ARG A 55 3.52 1.78 12.35
N GLY A 56 4.06 2.29 11.25
CA GLY A 56 5.47 2.17 10.93
C GLY A 56 5.81 0.81 10.31
N ARG A 57 6.90 0.78 9.54
CA ARG A 57 7.27 -0.37 8.71
C ARG A 57 7.48 -1.67 9.49
N GLU A 58 8.03 -1.59 10.71
CA GLU A 58 8.27 -2.77 11.54
C GLU A 58 6.97 -3.41 12.04
N GLU A 59 6.01 -2.59 12.50
CA GLU A 59 4.70 -3.08 12.92
C GLU A 59 3.91 -3.63 11.73
N LEU A 60 3.98 -2.95 10.57
CA LEU A 60 3.32 -3.40 9.34
C LEU A 60 3.85 -4.77 8.90
N ARG A 61 5.17 -4.97 8.84
CA ARG A 61 5.78 -6.27 8.49
C ARG A 61 5.26 -7.40 9.37
N THR A 62 5.24 -7.16 10.68
CA THR A 62 4.77 -8.13 11.67
C THR A 62 3.27 -8.40 11.52
N PHE A 63 2.48 -7.35 11.31
CA PHE A 63 1.03 -7.43 11.14
C PHE A 63 0.64 -8.29 9.93
N TYR A 64 1.21 -8.01 8.74
CA TYR A 64 0.87 -8.76 7.53
C TYR A 64 1.34 -10.23 7.60
N ALA A 65 2.50 -10.50 8.19
CA ALA A 65 2.98 -11.86 8.40
C ALA A 65 2.05 -12.67 9.31
N GLN A 66 1.52 -12.06 10.38
CA GLN A 66 0.58 -12.71 11.29
C GLN A 66 -0.81 -12.93 10.68
N MET A 67 -1.22 -12.06 9.74
CA MET A 67 -2.52 -12.12 9.09
C MET A 67 -2.74 -13.43 8.30
N LEU A 68 -1.70 -14.00 7.69
CA LEU A 68 -1.80 -15.28 6.99
C LEU A 68 -1.85 -16.51 7.92
N THR A 69 -1.35 -16.41 9.14
CA THR A 69 -1.29 -17.53 10.09
C THR A 69 -2.58 -17.75 10.91
N GLY A 70 -3.58 -16.88 10.78
CA GLY A 70 -4.88 -17.02 11.43
C GLY A 70 -5.85 -17.97 10.70
N PRO A 71 -6.94 -18.44 11.37
CA PRO A 71 -7.96 -19.33 10.78
C PRO A 71 -8.79 -18.69 9.64
N ILE A 72 -8.38 -17.52 9.15
CA ILE A 72 -9.09 -16.63 8.22
C ILE A 72 -8.11 -16.35 7.06
N ASN A 73 -7.77 -17.38 6.29
CA ASN A 73 -6.62 -17.36 5.38
C ASN A 73 -6.77 -16.51 4.10
N ALA A 74 -7.87 -15.75 3.90
CA ALA A 74 -8.07 -14.97 2.66
C ALA A 74 -9.33 -14.06 2.64
N TRP A 75 -9.88 -13.58 3.76
CA TRP A 75 -11.18 -12.85 3.71
C TRP A 75 -11.14 -11.54 2.89
N TRP A 76 -9.94 -11.02 2.60
CA TRP A 76 -9.71 -9.81 1.81
C TRP A 76 -9.79 -10.01 0.29
N HIS A 77 -9.77 -11.24 -0.21
CA HIS A 77 -9.92 -11.52 -1.65
C HIS A 77 -11.39 -11.44 -2.13
N PHE A 78 -12.36 -11.32 -1.21
CA PHE A 78 -13.80 -11.40 -1.51
C PHE A 78 -14.56 -10.06 -1.43
N SER A 79 -13.87 -8.90 -1.42
CA SER A 79 -14.52 -7.57 -1.43
C SER A 79 -14.20 -6.74 -2.66
#